data_AF-A0A6J6EMB3-F1
#
_entry.id   AF-A0A6J6EMB3-F1
#
_cell.length_a   1.000
_cell.length_b   1.000
_cell.length_c   1.000
_cell.angle_alpha   90.00
_cell.angle_beta   90.00
_cell.angle_gamma   90.00
#
_symmetry.space_group_name_H-M   'P 1'
#
loop_
_entity.id
_entity.type
_entity.pdbx_description
1 polymer ?
#
loop_
_entity_poly.entity_id
_entity_poly.type
_entity_poly.pdbx_seq_one_letter_code
_entity_poly.pdbx_strand_id
1 'polypeptide(L)'
;MAKKSPAKIKKLAAEAKRIAAANREEKRAANSTPHGNDSSDLERYESVDGTWREIGLSAPARRALIDEGLFELSDLRKMSLAALKELHGMGPNAVRILVAEMKRADLTFRK
;
A
#
# COMPACT_ATOMS: atom_id res chain seq x y z
N MET A 1 -10.97 41.23 -17.21
CA MET A 1 -10.73 39.85 -16.72
C MET A 1 -10.07 39.02 -17.82
N ALA A 2 -8.75 38.85 -17.79
CA ALA A 2 -8.02 38.11 -18.83
C ALA A 2 -8.10 36.59 -18.58
N LYS A 3 -8.85 35.87 -19.41
CA LYS A 3 -8.88 34.40 -19.40
C LYS A 3 -7.50 33.89 -19.89
N LYS A 4 -6.80 33.10 -19.09
CA LYS A 4 -5.49 32.52 -19.45
C LYS A 4 -5.62 31.70 -20.75
N SER A 5 -4.71 31.93 -21.70
CA SER A 5 -4.70 31.29 -23.01
C SER A 5 -4.63 29.74 -22.92
N PRO A 6 -5.41 28.99 -23.73
CA PRO A 6 -5.52 27.53 -23.64
C PRO A 6 -4.18 26.80 -23.83
N ALA A 7 -3.24 27.39 -24.57
CA ALA A 7 -1.89 26.85 -24.73
C ALA A 7 -1.11 26.83 -23.40
N LYS A 8 -1.31 27.84 -22.55
CA LYS A 8 -0.66 27.96 -21.24
C LYS A 8 -1.23 26.96 -20.24
N ILE A 9 -2.51 26.62 -20.37
CA ILE A 9 -3.20 25.58 -19.58
C ILE A 9 -2.69 24.18 -19.96
N LYS A 10 -2.56 23.88 -21.26
CA LYS A 10 -2.03 22.59 -21.73
C LYS A 10 -0.57 22.37 -21.32
N LYS A 11 0.26 23.41 -21.38
CA LYS A 11 1.67 23.34 -20.95
C LYS A 11 1.79 23.05 -19.44
N LEU A 12 0.99 23.74 -18.62
CA LEU A 12 0.96 23.53 -17.16
C LEU A 12 0.50 22.11 -16.78
N ALA A 13 -0.48 21.56 -17.49
CA ALA A 13 -0.96 20.19 -17.28
C ALA A 13 0.09 19.13 -17.67
N ALA A 14 0.89 19.38 -18.71
CA ALA A 14 1.98 18.50 -19.09
C ALA A 14 3.13 18.54 -18.07
N GLU A 15 3.40 19.72 -17.50
CA GLU A 15 4.42 19.92 -16.47
C GLU A 15 4.03 19.25 -15.14
N ALA A 16 2.76 19.36 -14.73
CA ALA A 16 2.22 18.64 -13.57
C ALA A 16 2.31 17.11 -13.70
N LYS A 17 2.12 16.56 -14.92
CA LYS A 17 2.28 15.13 -15.19
C LYS A 17 3.73 14.66 -15.09
N ARG A 18 4.71 15.52 -15.41
CA ARG A 18 6.15 15.21 -15.27
C ARG A 18 6.59 15.23 -13.81
N ILE A 19 6.09 16.17 -13.01
CA ILE A 19 6.36 16.24 -11.56
C ILE A 19 5.74 15.03 -10.83
N ALA A 20 4.55 14.57 -11.23
CA ALA A 20 3.93 13.38 -10.65
C ALA A 20 4.64 12.06 -11.00
N ALA A 21 5.38 12.01 -12.12
CA ALA A 21 6.18 10.85 -12.50
C ALA A 21 7.49 10.76 -11.70
N ALA A 22 8.18 11.88 -11.48
CA ALA A 22 9.42 11.94 -10.69
C ALA A 22 9.20 11.49 -9.24
N ASN A 23 8.11 11.95 -8.60
CA ASN A 23 7.73 11.51 -7.25
C ASN A 23 7.37 10.01 -7.15
N ARG A 24 7.11 9.33 -8.28
CA ARG A 24 6.77 7.90 -8.33
C ARG A 24 8.02 7.02 -8.37
N GLU A 25 9.13 7.53 -8.89
CA GLU A 25 10.40 6.82 -8.95
C GLU A 25 11.23 7.02 -7.68
N GLU A 26 11.24 8.22 -7.08
CA GLU A 26 11.94 8.45 -5.81
C GLU A 26 11.32 7.66 -4.64
N LYS A 27 9.99 7.45 -4.62
CA LYS A 27 9.32 6.63 -3.59
C LYS A 27 9.50 5.12 -3.77
N ARG A 28 9.89 4.66 -4.96
CA ARG A 28 10.21 3.25 -5.21
C ARG A 28 11.58 2.88 -4.64
N ALA A 29 12.50 3.83 -4.56
CA ALA A 29 13.85 3.62 -4.03
C ALA A 29 13.95 3.87 -2.50
N ALA A 30 13.20 4.82 -1.95
CA ALA A 30 13.34 5.24 -0.54
C ALA A 30 12.73 4.29 0.51
N ASN A 31 11.93 3.29 0.13
CA ASN A 31 11.35 2.31 1.10
C ASN A 31 12.16 1.01 1.20
N SER A 32 13.43 1.05 0.83
CA SER A 32 14.36 -0.06 1.00
C SER A 32 14.99 0.04 2.37
N THR A 33 14.24 -0.26 3.44
CA THR A 33 14.87 -0.54 4.73
C THR A 33 15.54 -1.91 4.62
N PRO A 34 16.87 -2.01 4.76
CA PRO A 34 17.58 -3.27 4.70
C PRO A 34 17.36 -3.98 6.03
N HIS A 35 16.25 -4.70 6.15
CA HIS A 35 16.13 -5.68 7.22
C HIS A 35 17.04 -6.84 6.80
N GLY A 36 18.11 -7.05 7.58
CA GLY A 36 19.10 -8.08 7.34
C GLY A 36 18.43 -9.40 6.97
N ASN A 37 18.99 -10.08 5.97
CA ASN A 37 18.52 -11.36 5.49
C ASN A 37 18.83 -12.45 6.53
N ASP A 38 18.26 -12.35 7.72
CA ASP A 38 18.23 -13.48 8.62
C ASP A 38 17.27 -14.50 8.02
N SER A 39 17.84 -15.64 7.61
CA SER A 39 17.10 -16.69 6.91
C SER A 39 15.94 -17.24 7.76
N SER A 40 15.99 -17.08 9.09
CA SER A 40 14.97 -17.57 10.01
C SER A 40 13.72 -16.70 10.07
N ASP A 41 13.86 -15.37 9.91
CA ASP A 41 12.70 -14.47 9.84
C ASP A 41 11.86 -14.70 8.58
N LEU A 42 12.50 -15.06 7.47
CA LEU A 42 11.81 -15.32 6.20
C LEU A 42 10.86 -16.51 6.29
N GLU A 43 11.32 -17.61 6.90
CA GLU A 43 10.54 -18.84 7.06
C GLU A 43 9.30 -18.63 7.97
N ARG A 44 9.45 -17.80 9.01
CA ARG A 44 8.36 -17.45 9.94
C ARG A 44 7.20 -16.78 9.22
N TYR A 45 7.49 -15.76 8.40
CA TYR A 45 6.43 -15.05 7.67
C TYR A 45 5.90 -15.88 6.50
N GLU A 46 6.74 -16.68 5.84
CA GLU A 46 6.35 -17.52 4.71
C GLU A 46 5.26 -18.54 5.03
N SER A 47 5.28 -19.06 6.24
CA SER A 47 4.30 -20.04 6.69
C SER A 47 2.90 -19.45 6.86
N VAL A 48 2.77 -18.13 7.02
CA VAL A 48 1.51 -17.46 7.40
C VAL A 48 1.11 -16.30 6.47
N ASP A 49 1.96 -15.89 5.53
CA ASP A 49 1.71 -14.78 4.60
C ASP A 49 1.04 -15.19 3.28
N GLY A 50 0.66 -16.46 3.14
CA GLY A 50 0.08 -17.05 1.92
C GLY A 50 -1.11 -16.26 1.37
N THR A 51 -2.14 -16.03 2.20
CA THR A 51 -3.33 -15.24 1.85
C THR A 51 -2.95 -13.86 1.28
N TRP A 52 -1.93 -13.24 1.87
CA TRP A 52 -1.49 -11.91 1.49
C TRP A 52 -0.64 -11.92 0.21
N ARG A 53 0.13 -12.99 -0.04
CA ARG A 53 0.87 -13.20 -1.30
C ARG A 53 -0.08 -13.35 -2.48
N GLU A 54 -1.15 -14.12 -2.32
CA GLU A 54 -2.12 -14.42 -3.38
C GLU A 54 -2.82 -13.15 -3.89
N ILE A 55 -3.12 -12.21 -2.99
CA ILE A 55 -3.72 -10.92 -3.36
C ILE A 55 -2.69 -9.87 -3.82
N GLY A 56 -1.41 -10.24 -3.87
CA GLY A 56 -0.34 -9.40 -4.42
C GLY A 56 0.16 -8.29 -3.48
N LEU A 57 0.10 -8.50 -2.16
CA LEU A 57 0.70 -7.56 -1.21
C LEU A 57 2.24 -7.65 -1.21
N SER A 58 2.88 -6.50 -1.07
CA SER A 58 4.34 -6.41 -0.94
C SER A 58 4.81 -6.96 0.41
N ALA A 59 6.02 -7.53 0.45
CA ALA A 59 6.62 -8.08 1.67
C ALA A 59 6.49 -7.18 2.92
N PRO A 60 6.77 -5.86 2.88
CA PRO A 60 6.59 -5.00 4.06
C PRO A 60 5.14 -4.90 4.54
N ALA A 61 4.16 -4.88 3.62
CA ALA A 61 2.75 -4.83 4.00
C ALA A 61 2.27 -6.17 4.60
N ARG A 62 2.75 -7.30 4.06
CA ARG A 62 2.44 -8.62 4.60
C ARG A 62 2.98 -8.79 6.02
N ARG A 63 4.24 -8.38 6.25
CA ARG A 63 4.87 -8.40 7.58
C ARG A 63 4.10 -7.53 8.57
N ALA A 64 3.77 -6.30 8.18
CA ALA A 64 2.99 -5.39 9.02
C ALA A 64 1.63 -5.97 9.46
N LEU A 65 0.94 -6.70 8.57
CA LEU A 65 -0.32 -7.37 8.91
C LEU A 65 -0.08 -8.52 9.90
N ILE A 66 0.95 -9.33 9.66
CA ILE A 66 1.27 -10.49 10.50
C ILE A 66 1.74 -10.06 11.90
N ASP A 67 2.51 -8.97 12.00
CA ASP A 67 2.97 -8.42 13.27
C ASP A 67 1.79 -7.91 14.12
N GLU A 68 0.72 -7.43 13.47
CA GLU A 68 -0.56 -7.06 14.11
C GLU A 68 -1.49 -8.27 14.36
N GLY A 69 -1.08 -9.49 14.01
CA GLY A 69 -1.88 -10.71 14.17
C GLY A 69 -3.03 -10.84 13.16
N LEU A 70 -2.90 -10.23 11.98
CA LEU A 70 -3.87 -10.30 10.89
C LEU A 70 -3.37 -11.30 9.85
N PHE A 71 -3.97 -12.49 9.81
CA PHE A 71 -3.53 -13.60 8.95
C PHE A 71 -4.45 -13.81 7.74
N GLU A 72 -5.66 -13.27 7.79
CA GLU A 72 -6.65 -13.36 6.73
C GLU A 72 -7.49 -12.09 6.57
N LEU A 73 -8.23 -11.97 5.46
CA LEU A 73 -9.13 -10.84 5.19
C LEU A 73 -10.18 -10.64 6.29
N SER A 74 -10.60 -11.73 6.94
CA SER A 74 -11.56 -11.71 8.04
C SER A 74 -11.04 -10.99 9.29
N ASP A 75 -9.73 -11.04 9.55
CA ASP A 75 -9.14 -10.37 10.71
C ASP A 75 -9.18 -8.85 10.57
N LEU A 76 -9.23 -8.33 9.34
CA LEU A 76 -9.33 -6.90 9.07
C LEU A 76 -10.61 -6.27 9.64
N ARG A 77 -11.64 -7.08 9.96
CA ARG A 77 -12.84 -6.62 10.68
C ARG A 77 -12.54 -6.16 12.10
N LYS A 78 -11.42 -6.58 12.69
CA LYS A 78 -10.95 -6.17 14.02
C LYS A 78 -10.27 -4.79 13.98
N MET A 79 -9.83 -4.37 12.80
CA MET A 79 -9.05 -3.15 12.58
C MET A 79 -9.85 -2.08 11.84
N SER A 80 -9.63 -0.81 12.16
CA SER A 80 -10.21 0.30 11.39
C SER A 80 -9.35 0.63 10.17
N LEU A 81 -9.96 1.22 9.14
CA LEU A 81 -9.23 1.69 7.96
C LEU A 81 -8.16 2.75 8.32
N ALA A 82 -8.40 3.54 9.36
CA ALA A 82 -7.44 4.51 9.86
C ALA A 82 -6.22 3.81 10.46
N ALA A 83 -6.44 2.85 11.36
CA ALA A 83 -5.34 2.11 11.99
C ALA A 83 -4.53 1.32 10.96
N LEU A 84 -5.18 0.75 9.95
CA LEU A 84 -4.50 0.09 8.84
C LEU A 84 -3.52 1.02 8.10
N LYS A 85 -3.90 2.28 7.88
CA LYS A 85 -3.05 3.27 7.18
C LYS A 85 -1.83 3.71 8.00
N GLU A 86 -1.93 3.65 9.32
CA GLU A 86 -0.84 3.99 10.23
C GLU A 86 0.17 2.86 10.40
N LEU A 87 -0.11 1.65 9.89
CA LEU A 87 0.82 0.53 9.98
C LEU A 87 2.11 0.80 9.21
N HIS A 88 3.23 0.59 9.91
CA HIS A 88 4.55 0.74 9.33
C HIS A 88 4.77 -0.31 8.23
N GLY A 89 5.03 0.16 7.00
CA GLY A 89 5.12 -0.71 5.82
C GLY A 89 3.84 -0.82 5.00
N MET A 90 2.72 -0.25 5.48
CA MET A 90 1.47 -0.18 4.75
C MET A 90 1.46 1.01 3.78
N GLY A 91 1.69 0.73 2.49
CA GLY A 91 1.62 1.74 1.44
C GLY A 91 0.20 1.97 0.91
N PRO A 92 -0.03 3.09 0.20
CA PRO A 92 -1.34 3.40 -0.41
C PRO A 92 -1.82 2.32 -1.40
N ASN A 93 -0.89 1.62 -2.06
CA ASN A 93 -1.23 0.49 -2.93
C ASN A 93 -1.73 -0.73 -2.13
N ALA A 94 -1.13 -1.02 -0.98
CA ALA A 94 -1.54 -2.14 -0.13
C ALA A 94 -2.94 -1.89 0.45
N VAL A 95 -3.19 -0.67 0.96
CA VAL A 95 -4.54 -0.26 1.41
C VAL A 95 -5.57 -0.40 0.29
N ARG A 96 -5.24 0.02 -0.94
CA ARG A 96 -6.14 -0.11 -2.10
C ARG A 96 -6.49 -1.58 -2.40
N ILE A 97 -5.51 -2.47 -2.37
CA ILE A 97 -5.71 -3.91 -2.58
C ILE A 97 -6.64 -4.45 -1.49
N LEU A 98 -6.32 -4.19 -0.21
CA LEU A 98 -7.10 -4.67 0.93
C LEU A 98 -8.56 -4.19 0.90
N VAL A 99 -8.80 -2.92 0.60
CA VAL A 99 -10.16 -2.37 0.45
C VAL A 99 -10.92 -3.07 -0.68
N ALA A 100 -10.26 -3.33 -1.81
CA ALA A 100 -10.90 -4.03 -2.93
C ALA A 100 -11.23 -5.48 -2.58
N GLU A 101 -10.31 -6.20 -1.94
CA GLU A 101 -10.53 -7.59 -1.54
C GLU A 101 -11.58 -7.73 -0.43
N MET A 102 -11.60 -6.83 0.56
CA MET A 102 -12.69 -6.80 1.55
C MET A 102 -14.04 -6.58 0.88
N LYS A 103 -14.13 -5.66 -0.08
CA LYS A 103 -15.38 -5.44 -0.83
C LYS A 103 -15.80 -6.68 -1.64
N ARG A 104 -14.84 -7.38 -2.26
CA ARG A 104 -15.11 -8.63 -3.00
C ARG A 104 -15.60 -9.75 -2.08
N ALA A 105 -15.12 -9.77 -0.84
CA ALA A 105 -15.50 -10.73 0.19
C ALA A 105 -16.74 -10.29 1.01
N ASP A 106 -17.39 -9.18 0.65
CA ASP A 106 -18.49 -8.55 1.40
C ASP A 106 -18.16 -8.27 2.88
N LEU A 107 -16.90 -7.93 3.15
CA LEU A 107 -16.39 -7.59 4.47
C LEU A 107 -16.23 -6.08 4.62
N THR A 108 -16.36 -5.61 5.85
CA THR A 108 -16.16 -4.20 6.21
C THR A 108 -15.15 -4.07 7.35
N PHE A 109 -14.36 -3.00 7.32
CA PHE A 109 -13.47 -2.66 8.43
C PHE A 109 -14.27 -2.31 9.69
N ARG A 110 -13.59 -2.35 10.83
CA ARG A 110 -14.15 -1.82 12.06
C ARG A 110 -14.50 -0.34 11.87
N LYS A 111 -15.69 0.04 12.33
CA LYS A 111 -16.17 1.44 12.37
C LYS A 111 -15.32 2.28 13.32
#